data_AF-A0A536AVM8-F1
#
_entry.id   AF-A0A536AVM8-F1
#
_cell.length_a   1.000
_cell.length_b   1.000
_cell.length_c   1.000
_cell.angle_alpha   90.00
_cell.angle_beta   90.00
_cell.angle_gamma   90.00
#
_symmetry.space_group_name_H-M   'P 1'
#
loop_
_entity.id
_entity.type
_entity.pdbx_description
1 polymer ?
#
loop_
_entity_poly.entity_id
_entity_poly.type
_entity_poly.pdbx_seq_one_letter_code
_entity_poly.pdbx_strand_id
1 'polypeptide(L)'
;DRPSVVEANISHLAFDLMVGLGTAGALLAAWYFWILLRRRRLPESVWFYRVAALAGVGCYVAVESGWVTTEVGRQPWIVYGLLRVADAVTTAPASFVWTMLATLVVVYAVIAYFFVILLLGLAARWRREDMLHPEAPEEGVPYGPRPETWARS
;
A
#
# COMPACT_ATOMS: atom_id res chain seq x y z
N ASP A 1 -35.13 -7.09 -5.77
CA ASP A 1 -34.00 -7.58 -4.96
C ASP A 1 -33.43 -6.41 -4.16
N ARG A 2 -33.64 -6.42 -2.83
CA ARG A 2 -33.07 -5.40 -1.94
C ARG A 2 -31.62 -5.81 -1.61
N PRO A 3 -30.67 -4.87 -1.49
CA PRO A 3 -29.30 -5.21 -1.09
C PRO A 3 -29.33 -5.96 0.26
N SER A 4 -28.49 -6.98 0.38
CA SER A 4 -28.41 -7.75 1.62
C SER A 4 -27.87 -6.86 2.74
N VAL A 5 -28.35 -7.04 3.98
CA VAL A 5 -27.88 -6.25 5.14
C VAL A 5 -26.35 -6.36 5.31
N VAL A 6 -25.78 -7.49 4.86
CA VAL A 6 -24.35 -7.77 4.86
C VAL A 6 -23.60 -6.87 3.85
N GLU A 7 -24.06 -6.77 2.60
CA GLU A 7 -23.45 -5.89 1.60
C GLU A 7 -23.44 -4.43 2.04
N ALA A 8 -24.58 -3.95 2.55
CA ALA A 8 -24.70 -2.60 3.06
C ALA A 8 -23.70 -2.34 4.20
N ASN A 9 -23.63 -3.24 5.19
CA ASN A 9 -22.70 -3.12 6.30
C ASN A 9 -21.23 -3.14 5.86
N ILE A 10 -20.87 -3.99 4.89
CA ILE A 10 -19.50 -4.05 4.35
C ILE A 10 -19.13 -2.73 3.69
N SER A 11 -19.98 -2.18 2.82
CA SER A 11 -19.73 -0.90 2.17
C SER A 11 -19.65 0.26 3.16
N HIS A 12 -20.51 0.28 4.18
CA HIS A 12 -20.45 1.31 5.22
C HIS A 12 -19.15 1.25 6.01
N LEU A 13 -18.76 0.06 6.50
CA LEU A 13 -17.52 -0.10 7.26
C LEU A 13 -16.27 0.20 6.43
N ALA A 14 -16.25 -0.22 5.16
CA ALA A 14 -15.14 0.07 4.25
C ALA A 14 -15.03 1.57 3.98
N PHE A 15 -16.15 2.27 3.82
CA PHE A 15 -16.19 3.72 3.66
C PHE A 15 -15.65 4.45 4.90
N ASP A 16 -16.13 4.06 6.09
CA ASP A 16 -15.69 4.68 7.35
C ASP A 16 -14.20 4.45 7.60
N LEU A 17 -13.69 3.25 7.29
CA LEU A 17 -12.27 2.92 7.41
C LEU A 17 -11.41 3.73 6.43
N MET A 18 -11.84 3.85 5.17
CA MET A 18 -11.16 4.64 4.15
C MET A 18 -11.07 6.12 4.55
N VAL A 19 -12.21 6.71 4.93
CA VAL A 19 -12.28 8.13 5.30
C VAL A 19 -11.52 8.38 6.60
N GLY A 20 -11.62 7.49 7.58
CA GLY A 20 -10.91 7.59 8.85
C GLY A 20 -9.39 7.59 8.65
N LEU A 21 -8.86 6.61 7.91
CA LEU A 21 -7.43 6.48 7.63
C LEU A 21 -6.92 7.62 6.71
N GLY A 22 -7.69 7.99 5.69
CA GLY A 22 -7.34 9.09 4.78
C GLY A 22 -7.28 10.44 5.49
N THR A 23 -8.26 10.72 6.36
CA THR A 23 -8.29 11.95 7.15
C THR A 23 -7.15 11.97 8.18
N ALA A 24 -6.87 10.85 8.85
CA ALA A 24 -5.73 10.73 9.76
C ALA A 24 -4.39 10.96 9.06
N GLY A 25 -4.21 10.40 7.85
CA GLY A 25 -3.03 10.63 7.02
C GLY A 25 -2.90 12.09 6.57
N ALA A 26 -4.00 12.71 6.15
CA ALA A 26 -4.01 14.13 5.76
C ALA A 26 -3.66 15.05 6.93
N LEU A 27 -4.18 14.78 8.13
CA LEU A 27 -3.84 15.52 9.36
C LEU A 27 -2.35 15.36 9.72
N LEU A 28 -1.80 14.15 9.59
CA LEU A 28 -0.38 13.91 9.81
C LEU A 28 0.49 14.69 8.81
N ALA A 29 0.11 14.68 7.54
CA ALA A 29 0.82 15.43 6.49
C ALA A 29 0.75 16.95 6.73
N ALA A 30 -0.42 17.47 7.11
CA ALA A 30 -0.60 18.87 7.45
C ALA A 30 0.24 19.27 8.68
N TRP A 31 0.28 18.41 9.71
CA TRP A 31 1.11 18.62 10.89
C TRP A 31 2.60 18.64 10.56
N TYR A 32 3.05 17.69 9.72
CA TYR A 32 4.43 17.66 9.22
C TYR A 32 4.79 18.92 8.45
N PHE A 33 3.93 19.33 7.50
CA PHE A 33 4.13 20.53 6.70
C PHE A 33 4.18 21.79 7.56
N TRP A 34 3.30 21.89 8.56
CA TRP A 34 3.31 23.00 9.52
C TRP A 34 4.61 23.12 10.30
N ILE A 35 5.16 21.99 10.80
CA ILE A 35 6.46 21.97 11.48
C ILE A 35 7.59 22.36 10.52
N LEU A 36 7.56 21.83 9.29
CA LEU A 36 8.56 22.12 8.28
C LEU A 36 8.60 23.61 7.93
N LEU A 37 7.43 24.24 7.76
CA LEU A 37 7.33 25.67 7.45
C LEU A 37 7.77 26.54 8.63
N ARG A 38 7.44 26.18 9.87
CA ARG A 38 7.81 26.98 11.05
C ARG A 38 9.26 26.82 11.49
N ARG A 39 9.82 25.61 11.42
CA ARG A 39 11.12 25.31 12.02
C ARG A 39 12.24 25.04 11.02
N ARG A 40 11.92 24.86 9.72
CA ARG A 40 12.87 24.44 8.67
C ARG A 40 13.79 23.28 9.07
N ARG A 41 13.33 22.45 10.01
CA ARG A 41 14.04 21.31 10.57
C ARG A 41 13.09 20.13 10.64
N LEU A 42 13.62 18.94 10.36
CA LEU A 42 12.87 17.69 10.47
C LEU A 42 12.45 17.48 11.94
N PRO A 43 11.23 17.02 12.22
CA PRO A 43 10.85 16.65 13.57
C PRO A 43 11.71 15.47 14.06
N GLU A 44 12.62 15.71 15.00
CA GLU A 44 13.50 14.69 15.59
C GLU A 44 12.77 13.71 16.55
N SER A 45 11.44 13.75 16.57
CA SER A 45 10.61 12.92 17.44
C SER A 45 10.51 11.50 16.91
N VAL A 46 10.98 10.52 17.69
CA VAL A 46 10.82 9.08 17.41
C VAL A 46 9.35 8.69 17.21
N TRP A 47 8.43 9.37 17.90
CA TRP A 47 6.99 9.16 17.72
C TRP A 47 6.49 9.59 16.34
N PHE A 48 7.04 10.67 15.78
CA PHE A 48 6.69 11.11 14.44
C PHE A 48 7.09 10.07 13.39
N TYR A 49 8.30 9.51 13.48
CA TYR A 49 8.75 8.46 12.56
C TYR A 49 7.93 7.16 12.70
N ARG A 50 7.52 6.78 13.91
CA ARG A 50 6.64 5.61 14.12
C ARG A 50 5.26 5.81 13.51
N VAL A 51 4.67 6.99 13.69
CA VAL A 51 3.37 7.32 13.11
C VAL A 51 3.46 7.44 11.58
N ALA A 52 4.55 8.00 11.04
CA ALA A 52 4.79 8.05 9.60
C ALA A 52 4.94 6.64 8.98
N ALA A 53 5.63 5.72 9.65
CA ALA A 53 5.73 4.33 9.20
C ALA A 53 4.37 3.62 9.22
N LEU A 54 3.57 3.82 10.28
CA LEU A 54 2.20 3.30 10.37
C LEU A 54 1.26 3.94 9.34
N ALA A 55 1.45 5.21 9.02
CA ALA A 55 0.66 5.91 8.01
C ALA A 55 0.83 5.29 6.62
N GLY A 56 2.03 4.81 6.27
CA GLY A 56 2.25 4.08 5.02
C GLY A 56 1.37 2.82 4.91
N VAL A 57 1.31 2.03 5.99
CA VAL A 57 0.43 0.84 6.06
C VAL A 57 -1.05 1.26 6.06
N GLY A 58 -1.39 2.32 6.79
CA GLY A 58 -2.75 2.87 6.82
C GLY A 58 -3.23 3.35 5.45
N CYS A 59 -2.37 3.97 4.64
CA CYS A 59 -2.69 4.38 3.28
C CYS A 59 -3.02 3.17 2.40
N TYR A 60 -2.26 2.09 2.52
CA TYR A 60 -2.54 0.86 1.77
C TYR A 60 -3.93 0.30 2.13
N VAL A 61 -4.24 0.19 3.43
CA VAL A 61 -5.56 -0.26 3.90
C VAL A 61 -6.69 0.66 3.42
N ALA A 62 -6.46 1.98 3.41
CA ALA A 62 -7.46 2.94 2.92
C ALA A 62 -7.77 2.74 1.43
N VAL A 63 -6.74 2.45 0.61
CA VAL A 63 -6.90 2.16 -0.83
C VAL A 63 -7.72 0.89 -1.05
N GLU A 64 -7.37 -0.21 -0.37
CA GLU A 64 -8.12 -1.47 -0.46
C GLU A 64 -9.58 -1.29 -0.01
N SER A 65 -9.81 -0.51 1.05
CA SER A 65 -11.16 -0.19 1.54
C SER A 65 -11.97 0.64 0.53
N GLY A 66 -11.32 1.54 -0.20
CA GLY A 66 -11.96 2.29 -1.29
C GLY A 66 -12.39 1.40 -2.46
N TRP A 67 -11.54 0.43 -2.84
CA TRP A 67 -11.90 -0.58 -3.83
C TRP A 67 -13.11 -1.40 -3.38
N VAL A 68 -13.11 -1.90 -2.15
CA VAL A 68 -14.26 -2.65 -1.60
C VAL A 68 -15.53 -1.80 -1.62
N THR A 69 -15.46 -0.53 -1.22
CA THR A 69 -16.62 0.36 -1.21
C THR A 69 -17.22 0.53 -2.60
N THR A 70 -16.37 0.70 -3.62
CA THR A 70 -16.81 0.90 -5.01
C THR A 70 -17.27 -0.38 -5.71
N GLU A 71 -16.63 -1.52 -5.44
CA GLU A 71 -17.02 -2.80 -6.04
C GLU A 71 -18.28 -3.39 -5.39
N VAL A 72 -18.33 -3.43 -4.06
CA VAL A 72 -19.51 -3.94 -3.34
C VAL A 72 -20.68 -2.97 -3.51
N GLY A 73 -20.43 -1.66 -3.55
CA GLY A 73 -21.47 -0.65 -3.77
C GLY A 73 -22.13 -0.72 -5.15
N ARG A 74 -21.50 -1.37 -6.15
CA ARG A 74 -22.07 -1.56 -7.49
C ARG A 74 -22.85 -2.87 -7.63
N GLN A 75 -22.75 -3.79 -6.66
CA GLN A 75 -23.58 -5.00 -6.64
C GLN A 75 -25.06 -4.62 -6.62
N PRO A 76 -25.96 -5.33 -7.33
CA PRO A 76 -25.75 -6.59 -8.08
C PRO A 76 -25.43 -6.39 -9.57
N TRP A 77 -25.08 -5.17 -10.01
CA TRP A 77 -24.93 -4.82 -11.42
C TRP A 77 -23.47 -4.82 -11.87
N ILE A 78 -23.20 -5.42 -13.03
CA ILE A 78 -21.93 -5.21 -13.74
C ILE A 78 -22.06 -3.94 -14.58
N VAL A 79 -23.11 -3.89 -15.38
CA VAL A 79 -23.52 -2.71 -16.15
C VAL A 79 -24.92 -2.32 -15.69
N TYR A 80 -25.05 -1.10 -15.15
CA TYR A 80 -26.30 -0.61 -14.59
C TYR A 80 -27.46 -0.76 -15.59
N GLY A 81 -28.51 -1.46 -15.16
CA GLY A 81 -29.73 -1.66 -15.96
C GLY A 81 -29.59 -2.60 -17.15
N LEU A 82 -28.40 -3.13 -17.44
CA LEU A 82 -28.12 -3.94 -18.63
C LEU A 82 -27.66 -5.36 -18.30
N LEU A 83 -26.75 -5.53 -17.33
CA LEU A 83 -26.16 -6.84 -17.01
C LEU A 83 -25.97 -7.01 -15.50
N ARG A 84 -26.54 -8.08 -14.95
CA ARG A 84 -26.36 -8.48 -13.55
C ARG A 84 -25.16 -9.41 -13.40
N VAL A 85 -24.57 -9.42 -12.21
CA VAL A 85 -23.46 -10.32 -11.87
C VAL A 85 -23.87 -11.79 -12.00
N ALA A 86 -25.08 -12.14 -11.56
CA ALA A 86 -25.59 -13.51 -11.62
C ALA A 86 -25.70 -14.06 -13.07
N ASP A 87 -26.02 -13.20 -14.03
CA ASP A 87 -26.21 -13.58 -15.44
C ASP A 87 -24.87 -13.70 -16.19
N ALA A 88 -23.79 -13.16 -15.63
CA ALA A 88 -22.45 -13.19 -16.22
C ALA A 88 -21.59 -14.38 -15.75
N VAL A 89 -22.07 -15.19 -14.79
CA VAL A 89 -21.34 -16.36 -14.30
C VAL A 89 -21.37 -17.46 -15.36
N THR A 90 -20.19 -18.03 -15.67
CA THR A 90 -20.07 -19.12 -16.64
C THR A 90 -20.51 -20.45 -16.05
N THR A 91 -20.91 -21.41 -16.90
CA THR A 91 -21.33 -22.77 -16.48
C THR A 91 -20.15 -23.68 -16.12
N ALA A 92 -18.99 -23.12 -15.77
CA ALA A 92 -17.82 -23.89 -15.42
C ALA A 92 -18.06 -24.69 -14.12
N PRO A 93 -17.55 -25.92 -13.99
CA PRO A 93 -17.66 -26.68 -12.75
C PRO A 93 -17.04 -25.91 -11.57
N ALA A 94 -17.73 -25.89 -10.43
CA ALA A 94 -17.23 -25.19 -9.23
C ALA A 94 -15.84 -25.68 -8.82
N SER A 95 -15.55 -26.98 -8.98
CA SER A 95 -14.23 -27.56 -8.71
C SER A 95 -13.11 -26.93 -9.55
N PHE A 96 -13.39 -26.63 -10.83
CA PHE A 96 -12.42 -25.97 -11.72
C PHE A 96 -12.16 -24.54 -11.27
N VAL A 97 -13.21 -23.78 -10.93
CA VAL A 97 -13.11 -22.40 -10.44
C VAL A 97 -12.27 -22.33 -9.17
N TRP A 98 -12.56 -23.18 -8.18
CA TRP A 98 -11.79 -23.23 -6.93
C TRP A 98 -10.34 -23.64 -7.15
N THR A 99 -10.07 -24.59 -8.05
CA THR A 99 -8.70 -25.01 -8.36
C THR A 99 -7.90 -23.90 -9.03
N MET A 100 -8.51 -23.17 -9.97
CA MET A 100 -7.86 -22.02 -10.62
C MET A 100 -7.64 -20.87 -9.65
N LEU A 101 -8.62 -20.56 -8.80
CA LEU A 101 -8.47 -19.55 -7.75
C LEU A 101 -7.35 -19.92 -6.78
N ALA A 102 -7.30 -21.18 -6.32
CA ALA A 102 -6.24 -21.66 -5.44
C ALA A 102 -4.87 -21.56 -6.10
N THR A 103 -4.75 -21.97 -7.37
CA THR A 103 -3.52 -21.83 -8.15
C THR A 103 -3.08 -20.37 -8.24
N LEU A 104 -4.03 -19.46 -8.54
CA LEU A 104 -3.77 -18.03 -8.62
C LEU A 104 -3.26 -17.49 -7.27
N VAL A 105 -3.96 -17.80 -6.18
CA VAL A 105 -3.57 -17.38 -4.82
C VAL A 105 -2.16 -17.88 -4.48
N VAL A 106 -1.84 -19.14 -4.78
CA VAL A 106 -0.51 -19.71 -4.54
C VAL A 106 0.57 -18.96 -5.33
N VAL A 107 0.34 -18.72 -6.62
CA VAL A 107 1.31 -18.00 -7.47
C VAL A 107 1.54 -16.58 -6.94
N TYR A 108 0.49 -15.83 -6.63
CA TYR A 108 0.61 -14.48 -6.10
C TYR A 108 1.27 -14.47 -4.71
N ALA A 109 0.97 -15.43 -3.85
CA ALA A 109 1.61 -15.57 -2.55
C ALA A 109 3.11 -15.85 -2.67
N VAL A 110 3.52 -16.70 -3.61
CA VAL A 110 4.93 -16.99 -3.87
C VAL A 110 5.65 -15.75 -4.39
N ILE A 111 5.07 -15.03 -5.35
CA ILE A 111 5.64 -13.78 -5.87
C ILE A 111 5.78 -12.74 -4.75
N ALA A 112 4.73 -12.54 -3.94
CA ALA A 112 4.76 -11.63 -2.82
C ALA A 112 5.83 -12.01 -1.78
N TYR A 113 5.97 -13.30 -1.46
CA TYR A 113 6.99 -13.81 -0.54
C TYR A 113 8.41 -13.47 -1.01
N PHE A 114 8.75 -13.79 -2.27
CA PHE A 114 10.06 -13.47 -2.83
C PHE A 114 10.29 -11.96 -2.91
N PHE A 115 9.27 -11.19 -3.29
CA PHE A 115 9.36 -9.74 -3.36
C PHE A 115 9.65 -9.12 -1.99
N VAL A 116 8.94 -9.54 -0.94
CA VAL A 116 9.17 -9.05 0.43
C VAL A 116 10.56 -9.42 0.93
N ILE A 117 11.00 -10.67 0.72
CA ILE A 117 12.35 -11.09 1.14
C ILE A 117 13.43 -10.31 0.40
N LEU A 118 13.24 -10.08 -0.90
CA LEU A 118 14.19 -9.30 -1.70
C LEU A 118 14.29 -7.87 -1.17
N LEU A 119 13.15 -7.21 -0.91
CA LEU A 119 13.14 -5.85 -0.36
C LEU A 119 13.76 -5.78 1.04
N LEU A 120 13.46 -6.74 1.92
CA LEU A 120 14.06 -6.81 3.25
C LEU A 120 15.58 -7.08 3.17
N GLY A 121 16.00 -7.94 2.25
CA GLY A 121 17.41 -8.23 1.98
C GLY A 121 18.17 -7.00 1.48
N LEU A 122 17.58 -6.26 0.53
CA LEU A 122 18.12 -5.00 0.03
C LEU A 122 18.21 -3.94 1.13
N ALA A 123 17.13 -3.75 1.90
CA ALA A 123 17.11 -2.81 3.02
C ALA A 123 18.15 -3.15 4.11
N ALA A 124 18.35 -4.45 4.40
CA ALA A 124 19.35 -4.90 5.35
C ALA A 124 20.79 -4.79 4.81
N ARG A 125 20.98 -4.87 3.48
CA ARG A 125 22.28 -4.63 2.85
C ARG A 125 22.65 -3.16 2.93
N TRP A 126 21.75 -2.26 2.53
CA TRP A 126 21.98 -0.81 2.60
C TRP A 126 22.26 -0.33 4.01
N ARG A 127 21.48 -0.79 4.99
CA ARG A 127 21.74 -0.48 6.40
C ARG A 127 23.15 -0.90 6.86
N ARG A 128 23.71 -1.98 6.31
CA ARG A 128 25.08 -2.43 6.61
C ARG A 128 26.14 -1.60 5.89
N GLU A 129 25.89 -1.21 4.64
CA GLU A 129 26.77 -0.32 3.87
C GLU A 129 26.88 1.06 4.54
N ASP A 130 25.76 1.64 4.98
CA ASP A 130 25.71 2.91 5.72
C ASP A 130 26.51 2.87 7.04
N MET A 131 26.54 1.72 7.72
CA MET A 131 27.34 1.53 8.94
C MET A 131 28.84 1.46 8.65
N LEU A 132 29.23 0.95 7.47
CA LEU A 132 30.63 0.80 7.07
C LEU A 132 31.22 2.09 6.50
N HIS A 133 30.39 2.96 5.91
CA HIS A 133 30.81 4.24 5.32
C HIS A 133 30.00 5.43 5.87
N PRO A 134 30.30 5.91 7.09
CA PRO A 134 29.52 6.95 7.76
C PRO A 134 29.60 8.34 7.12
N GLU A 135 30.65 8.61 6.32
CA GLU A 135 30.91 9.94 5.75
C GLU A 135 30.06 10.26 4.52
N ALA A 136 29.44 9.25 3.89
CA ALA A 136 28.63 9.44 2.69
C ALA A 136 27.50 8.40 2.55
N PRO A 137 26.43 8.51 3.38
CA PRO A 137 25.29 7.58 3.32
C PRO A 137 24.57 7.54 1.96
N GLU A 138 24.84 8.49 1.06
CA GLU A 138 24.18 8.59 -0.26
C GLU A 138 25.14 8.47 -1.46
N GLU A 139 26.46 8.30 -1.28
CA GLU A 139 27.40 8.10 -2.41
C GLU A 139 27.29 6.71 -3.06
N GLY A 140 26.62 5.77 -2.40
CA GLY A 140 26.41 4.39 -2.85
C GLY A 140 25.19 4.16 -3.74
N VAL A 141 24.73 5.14 -4.52
CA VAL A 141 23.61 4.93 -5.45
C VAL A 141 24.04 4.03 -6.62
N PRO A 142 23.35 2.89 -6.89
CA PRO A 142 23.71 1.96 -7.97
C PRO A 142 23.78 2.60 -9.38
N TYR A 143 23.17 3.77 -9.55
CA TYR A 143 23.11 4.52 -10.82
C TYR A 143 23.55 5.99 -10.70
N GLY A 144 24.20 6.41 -9.61
CA GLY A 144 24.73 7.78 -9.50
C GLY A 144 26.08 7.95 -10.21
N PRO A 145 26.43 9.17 -10.65
CA PRO A 145 27.78 9.47 -11.10
C PRO A 145 28.75 9.17 -9.96
N ARG A 146 29.81 8.39 -10.23
CA ARG A 146 30.84 8.14 -9.21
C ARG A 146 31.50 9.47 -8.86
N PRO A 147 31.77 9.76 -7.58
CA PRO A 147 32.53 10.94 -7.21
C PRO A 147 33.94 10.85 -7.80
N GLU A 148 34.11 11.53 -8.92
CA GLU A 148 35.28 12.25 -9.38
C GLU A 148 36.41 12.35 -8.33
N THR A 149 37.35 11.40 -8.26
CA THR A 149 38.49 11.46 -7.31
C THR A 149 39.52 12.54 -7.66
N TRP A 150 39.21 13.48 -8.57
CA TRP A 150 40.16 14.42 -9.16
C TRP A 150 40.22 15.79 -8.45
N ALA A 151 39.42 16.02 -7.40
CA ALA A 151 39.44 17.28 -6.64
C ALA A 151 40.53 17.35 -5.55
N ARG A 152 41.42 16.35 -5.48
CA ARG A 152 42.59 16.34 -4.58
C ARG A 152 43.89 16.16 -5.39
N SER A 153 44.25 17.16 -6.18
CA SER A 153 45.62 17.36 -6.68
C SER A 153 45.88 18.84 -6.90
#